data_AF-A0A083YFG3-F1
#
_entry.id   AF-A0A083YFG3-F1
#
_cell.length_a   1.000
_cell.length_b   1.000
_cell.length_c   1.000
_cell.angle_alpha   90.00
_cell.angle_beta   90.00
_cell.angle_gamma   90.00
#
_symmetry.space_group_name_H-M   'P 1'
#
loop_
_entity.id
_entity.type
_entity.pdbx_description
1 polymer ?
#
loop_
_entity_poly.entity_id
_entity_poly.type
_entity_poly.pdbx_seq_one_letter_code
_entity_poly.pdbx_strand_id
1 'polypeptide(L)' 'MNSPNALLDSFKIALVKKDSKQAFSLIEHLSLEQIKNLDLNTLLSLKEMIAQSIELLEKEKEELQLQMHKAKKIQKFLS' A
#
# COMPACT_ATOMS: atom_id res chain seq x y z
N MET A 1 6.44 7.21 -19.88
CA MET A 1 6.33 6.00 -19.04
C MET A 1 5.41 5.02 -19.74
N ASN A 2 5.87 3.78 -19.90
CA ASN A 2 5.45 2.86 -20.97
C ASN A 2 4.41 1.82 -20.49
N SER A 3 3.23 1.83 -21.12
CA SER A 3 2.11 0.86 -21.02
C SER A 3 1.44 0.69 -19.63
N PRO A 4 0.10 0.52 -19.59
CA PRO A 4 -0.65 0.17 -18.37
C PRO A 4 -0.11 -1.05 -17.62
N ASN A 5 0.50 -2.00 -18.33
CA ASN A 5 1.02 -3.24 -17.77
C ASN A 5 2.23 -3.00 -16.84
N ALA A 6 3.10 -2.05 -17.15
CA ALA A 6 4.27 -1.77 -16.32
C ALA A 6 3.89 -1.21 -14.94
N LEU A 7 2.80 -0.44 -14.87
CA LEU A 7 2.26 0.08 -13.62
C LEU A 7 1.68 -1.05 -12.76
N LEU A 8 0.83 -1.89 -13.36
CA LEU A 8 0.25 -3.04 -12.65
C LEU A 8 1.33 -4.00 -12.15
N ASP A 9 2.36 -4.26 -12.94
CA ASP A 9 3.44 -5.16 -12.54
C ASP A 9 4.27 -4.57 -11.40
N SER A 10 4.54 -3.26 -11.44
CA SER A 10 5.17 -2.55 -10.32
C SER A 10 4.34 -2.65 -9.04
N PHE A 11 3.01 -2.54 -9.16
CA PHE A 11 2.10 -2.64 -8.03
C PHE A 11 2.05 -4.06 -7.46
N LYS A 12 1.95 -5.08 -8.32
CA LYS A 12 2.06 -6.49 -7.90
C LYS A 12 3.37 -6.75 -7.16
N ILE A 13 4.49 -6.24 -7.68
CA ILE A 13 5.81 -6.40 -7.04
C ILE A 13 5.81 -5.77 -5.64
N ALA A 14 5.28 -4.56 -5.49
CA ALA A 14 5.19 -3.88 -4.20
C ALA A 14 4.37 -4.69 -3.18
N LEU A 15 3.20 -5.20 -3.60
CA LEU A 15 2.34 -6.04 -2.76
C LEU A 15 3.00 -7.37 -2.37
N VAL A 16 3.64 -8.07 -3.32
CA VAL A 16 4.36 -9.33 -3.05
C VAL A 16 5.50 -9.12 -2.06
N LYS A 17 6.20 -7.98 -2.16
CA LYS A 17 7.26 -7.60 -1.23
C LYS A 17 6.74 -7.10 0.12
N LYS A 18 5.41 -6.93 0.27
CA LYS A 18 4.77 -6.28 1.41
C LYS A 18 5.36 -4.88 1.67
N ASP A 19 5.73 -4.17 0.61
CA ASP A 19 6.22 -2.80 0.69
C ASP A 19 5.02 -1.84 0.62
N SER A 20 4.44 -1.54 1.80
CA SER A 20 3.26 -0.70 1.93
C SER A 20 3.49 0.72 1.40
N LYS A 21 4.71 1.26 1.58
CA LYS A 21 5.08 2.60 1.16
C LYS A 21 5.13 2.69 -0.36
N GLN A 22 5.77 1.71 -1.00
CA GLN A 22 5.82 1.64 -2.45
C GLN A 22 4.42 1.41 -3.03
N ALA A 23 3.63 0.50 -2.45
CA ALA A 23 2.25 0.25 -2.86
C ALA A 23 1.38 1.52 -2.77
N PHE A 24 1.44 2.24 -1.64
CA PHE A 24 0.71 3.49 -1.46
C PHE A 24 1.17 4.58 -2.42
N SER A 25 2.48 4.73 -2.62
CA SER A 25 3.03 5.70 -3.57
C SER A 25 2.51 5.44 -4.99
N LEU A 26 2.46 4.18 -5.42
CA LEU A 26 1.90 3.83 -6.73
C LEU A 26 0.43 4.21 -6.87
N ILE A 27 -0.35 4.16 -5.78
CA ILE A 27 -1.75 4.62 -5.76
C ILE A 27 -1.82 6.15 -5.92
N GLU A 28 -1.01 6.90 -5.16
CA GLU A 28 -1.03 8.37 -5.22
C GLU A 28 -0.66 8.93 -6.59
N HIS A 29 0.16 8.21 -7.35
CA HIS A 29 0.57 8.62 -8.69
C HIS A 29 -0.43 8.21 -9.79
N LEU A 30 -1.52 7.50 -9.45
CA LEU A 30 -2.59 7.19 -10.42
C LEU A 30 -3.39 8.44 -10.75
N SER A 31 -3.36 8.84 -12.02
CA SER A 31 -4.22 9.92 -12.51
C SER A 31 -5.57 9.40 -13.01
N LEU A 32 -6.61 10.23 -12.92
CA LEU A 32 -7.93 9.91 -13.47
C LEU A 32 -7.89 9.66 -14.99
N GLU A 33 -6.99 10.34 -15.72
CA GLU A 33 -6.81 10.11 -17.15
C GLU A 33 -6.21 8.75 -17.46
N GLN A 34 -5.29 8.26 -16.63
CA GLN A 34 -4.75 6.91 -16.76
C GLN A 34 -5.84 5.88 -16.52
N ILE A 35 -6.67 6.08 -15.49
CA ILE A 35 -7.76 5.16 -15.12
C ILE A 35 -8.85 5.09 -16.20
N LYS A 36 -9.24 6.23 -16.79
CA LYS A 36 -10.32 6.31 -17.79
C LYS A 36 -10.07 5.46 -19.03
N ASN A 37 -8.81 5.21 -19.37
CA ASN A 37 -8.40 4.47 -20.56
C ASN A 37 -8.12 2.98 -20.28
N LEU A 38 -8.33 2.50 -19.04
CA LEU A 38 -8.14 1.10 -18.68
C LEU A 38 -9.39 0.28 -19.00
N ASP A 39 -9.18 -0.96 -19.42
CA ASP A 39 -10.26 -1.92 -19.57
C ASP A 39 -10.80 -2.37 -18.20
N LEU A 40 -11.99 -2.97 -18.20
CA LEU A 40 -12.68 -3.40 -16.99
C LEU A 40 -11.86 -4.39 -16.14
N ASN A 41 -11.14 -5.34 -16.75
CA ASN A 41 -10.36 -6.33 -16.00
C ASN A 41 -9.19 -5.67 -15.29
N THR A 42 -8.54 -4.72 -15.96
CA THR A 42 -7.48 -3.93 -15.36
C THR A 42 -8.01 -3.07 -14.19
N LEU A 43 -9.18 -2.46 -14.32
CA LEU A 43 -9.80 -1.69 -13.24
C LEU A 43 -10.15 -2.56 -12.03
N LEU A 44 -10.69 -3.75 -12.25
CA LEU A 44 -10.98 -4.71 -11.17
C LEU A 44 -9.71 -5.14 -10.45
N SER A 45 -8.65 -5.46 -11.20
CA SER A 45 -7.34 -5.82 -10.63
C SER A 45 -6.78 -4.67 -9.79
N LEU A 46 -6.87 -3.44 -10.29
CA LEU A 46 -6.40 -2.25 -9.57
C LEU A 46 -7.17 -2.02 -8.28
N LYS A 47 -8.49 -2.20 -8.29
CA LYS A 47 -9.34 -2.13 -7.10
C LYS A 47 -8.92 -3.15 -6.04
N GLU A 48 -8.66 -4.40 -6.44
CA GLU A 48 -8.18 -5.44 -5.53
C GLU A 48 -6.81 -5.11 -4.94
N MET A 49 -5.88 -4.61 -5.75
CA MET A 49 -4.55 -4.19 -5.29
C MET A 49 -4.61 -3.03 -4.30
N ILE A 50 -5.51 -2.06 -4.51
CA ILE A 50 -5.75 -0.97 -3.57
C ILE A 50 -6.30 -1.52 -2.25
N ALA A 51 -7.26 -2.46 -2.30
CA ALA A 51 -7.80 -3.08 -1.09
C ALA A 51 -6.71 -3.82 -0.29
N GLN A 52 -5.85 -4.59 -0.96
CA GLN A 52 -4.71 -5.26 -0.31
C GLN A 52 -3.71 -4.27 0.29
N SER A 53 -3.50 -3.12 -0.36
CA SER A 53 -2.63 -2.06 0.17
C SER A 53 -3.18 -1.45 1.45
N ILE A 54 -4.49 -1.24 1.51
CA ILE A 54 -5.17 -0.75 2.72
C ILE A 54 -5.00 -1.75 3.86
N GLU A 55 -5.26 -3.04 3.61
CA GLU A 55 -5.09 -4.09 4.62
C GLU A 55 -3.64 -4.17 5.14
N LEU A 56 -2.66 -3.99 4.25
CA LEU A 56 -1.25 -3.96 4.63
C LEU A 56 -0.93 -2.77 5.54
N LEU A 57 -1.41 -1.57 5.20
CA LEU A 57 -1.23 -0.36 6.01
C LEU A 57 -1.91 -0.48 7.39
N GLU A 58 -3.08 -1.11 7.46
CA GLU A 58 -3.78 -1.37 8.72
C GLU A 58 -2.97 -2.27 9.64
N LYS A 59 -2.40 -3.36 9.11
CA LYS A 59 -1.52 -4.27 9.87
C LYS A 59 -0.29 -3.54 10.41
N GLU A 60 0.38 -2.74 9.58
CA GLU A 60 1.55 -1.97 10.01
C GLU A 60 1.21 -0.96 11.10
N LYS A 61 0.04 -0.32 11.01
CA LYS A 61 -0.46 0.60 12.05
C LYS A 61 -0.67 -0.12 13.37
N GLU A 62 -1.29 -1.30 13.37
CA GLU A 62 -1.51 -2.10 14.57
C GLU A 62 -0.19 -2.52 15.22
N GLU A 63 0.78 -2.99 14.42
CA GLU A 63 2.12 -3.33 14.89
C GLU A 63 2.82 -2.12 15.51
N LEU A 64 2.75 -0.96 14.85
CA LEU A 64 3.35 0.27 15.35
C LEU A 64 2.74 0.69 16.70
N GLN A 65 1.40 0.60 16.84
CA GLN A 65 0.72 0.90 18.11
C GLN A 65 1.19 -0.02 19.25
N LEU A 66 1.37 -1.31 18.97
CA LEU A 66 1.90 -2.27 19.95
C LEU A 66 3.31 -1.89 20.40
N GLN A 67 4.18 -1.53 19.46
CA GLN A 67 5.55 -1.11 19.79
C GLN A 67 5.58 0.20 20.58
N MET A 68 4.74 1.18 20.23
CA MET A 68 4.60 2.42 20.98
C MET A 68 4.13 2.17 22.42
N HIS A 69 3.20 1.22 22.63
CA HIS A 69 2.75 0.86 23.98
C HIS A 69 3.89 0.26 24.81
N LYS A 70 4.70 -0.62 24.21
CA LYS A 70 5.89 -1.18 24.86
C LYS A 70 6.90 -0.08 25.22
N ALA A 71 7.19 0.83 24.28
CA ALA A 71 8.09 1.95 24.50
C ALA A 71 7.63 2.86 25.64
N LYS A 72 6.32 3.19 25.69
CA LYS A 72 5.74 3.98 26.80
C LYS A 72 5.87 3.28 28.15
N LYS A 73 5.72 1.96 28.21
CA LYS A 73 5.93 1.19 29.45
C LYS A 73 7.38 1.25 29.93
N ILE A 74 8.33 1.10 29.01
CA ILE A 74 9.76 1.21 29.31
C ILE A 74 10.10 2.62 29.80
N GLN A 75 9.61 3.66 29.12
CA GLN A 75 9.80 5.05 29.55
C GLN A 75 9.30 5.28 30.97
N LYS A 76 8.09 4.80 31.31
CA LYS A 76 7.53 4.87 32.67
C LYS A 76 8.32 4.10 33.73
N PHE A 77 9.05 3.05 33.34
CA PHE A 77 9.89 2.29 34.25
C PHE A 77 11.23 3.00 34.53
N LEU A 78 11.76 3.69 33.51
CA LEU A 78 13.04 4.41 33.59
C LEU A 78 12.91 5.85 34.14
N SER A 79 11.69 6.37 34.29
CA SER A 79 11.40 7.67 34.88
C SER A 79 11.03 7.51 36.35
#